data_AF-A0A5J5WYG6-F1
#
_entry.id   AF-A0A5J5WYG6-F1
#
_cell.length_a   1.000
_cell.length_b   1.000
_cell.length_c   1.000
_cell.angle_alpha   90.00
_cell.angle_beta   90.00
_cell.angle_gamma   90.00
#
_symmetry.space_group_name_H-M   'P 1'
#
loop_
_entity.id
_entity.type
_entity.pdbx_description
1 polymer ?
#
loop_
_entity_poly.entity_id
_entity_poly.type
_entity_poly.pdbx_seq_one_letter_code
_entity_poly.pdbx_strand_id
1 'polypeptide(L)' 'MARRYWNINLEEMLEAGVYFGHGTRKWNPRMAPYISAKRKGIHITNLTRTARFLSEACDLVFDAASKGK' A
#
# COMPACT_ATOMS: atom_id res chain seq x y z
N MET A 1 5.48 -7.93 -23.19
CA MET A 1 5.47 -6.68 -22.40
C MET A 1 6.79 -6.62 -21.63
N ALA A 2 7.52 -5.51 -21.69
CA ALA A 2 8.76 -5.36 -20.93
C ALA A 2 8.45 -5.39 -19.43
N ARG A 3 9.23 -6.15 -18.66
CA ARG A 3 9.11 -6.16 -17.21
C ARG A 3 9.62 -4.82 -16.68
N ARG A 4 8.71 -4.03 -16.10
CA ARG A 4 9.03 -2.75 -15.45
C ARG A 4 9.33 -3.00 -13.97
N TYR A 5 10.17 -2.16 -13.40
CA TYR A 5 10.53 -2.22 -11.99
C TYR A 5 10.32 -0.84 -11.37
N TRP A 6 9.71 -0.83 -10.18
CA TRP A 6 9.48 0.37 -9.38
C TRP A 6 10.34 0.31 -8.12
N ASN A 7 10.89 1.44 -7.70
CA ASN A 7 11.65 1.55 -6.46
C ASN A 7 10.69 1.52 -5.27
N ILE A 8 10.33 0.31 -4.82
CA ILE A 8 9.45 0.07 -3.67
C ILE A 8 10.20 -0.85 -2.71
N ASN A 9 10.65 -0.30 -1.59
CA ASN A 9 11.34 -1.02 -0.53
C ASN A 9 10.51 -1.05 0.76
N LEU A 10 10.41 -2.22 1.41
CA LEU A 10 9.67 -2.36 2.68
C LEU A 10 10.30 -1.55 3.81
N GLU A 11 11.62 -1.40 3.83
CA GLU A 11 12.33 -0.61 4.83
C GLU A 11 11.98 0.87 4.72
N GLU A 12 12.02 1.44 3.51
CA GLU A 12 11.58 2.82 3.26
C GLU A 12 10.11 3.04 3.64
N MET A 13 9.24 2.07 3.37
CA MET A 13 7.83 2.14 3.78
C MET A 13 7.64 2.09 5.30
N LEU A 14 8.48 1.35 6.01
CA LEU A 14 8.50 1.30 7.47
C LEU A 14 8.98 2.63 8.05
N GLU A 15 10.09 3.16 7.55
CA GLU A 15 10.65 4.44 7.98
C GLU A 15 9.68 5.60 7.72
N ALA A 16 9.01 5.60 6.57
CA ALA A 16 7.98 6.57 6.22
C ALA A 16 6.66 6.40 7.00
N GLY A 17 6.51 5.33 7.79
CA GLY A 17 5.32 5.11 8.63
C GLY A 17 4.05 4.70 7.86
N VAL A 18 4.18 4.14 6.65
CA VAL A 18 3.03 3.75 5.80
C VAL A 18 2.11 2.71 6.45
N TYR A 19 2.64 1.94 7.40
CA TYR A 19 1.91 0.88 8.10
C TYR A 19 0.88 1.39 9.12
N PHE A 20 0.91 2.67 9.48
CA PHE A 20 -0.08 3.25 10.39
C PHE A 20 -1.42 3.41 9.69
N GLY A 21 -2.38 2.54 10.04
CA GLY A 21 -3.75 2.61 9.56
C GLY A 21 -4.65 3.48 10.44
N HIS A 22 -5.96 3.34 10.24
CA HIS A 22 -6.94 4.06 11.03
C HIS A 22 -7.05 3.55 12.47
N GLY A 23 -7.58 4.39 13.37
CA GLY A 23 -7.89 4.00 14.74
C GLY A 23 -8.94 2.89 14.80
N THR A 24 -8.81 1.99 15.77
CA THR A 24 -9.68 0.80 15.91
C THR A 24 -11.16 1.12 16.16
N ARG A 25 -11.47 2.36 16.57
CA ARG A 25 -12.85 2.85 16.77
C ARG A 25 -13.47 3.49 15.52
N LYS A 26 -12.65 3.93 14.56
CA LYS A 26 -13.10 4.65 13.36
C LYS A 26 -12.41 4.05 12.13
N TRP A 27 -12.82 2.84 11.76
CA TRP A 27 -12.33 2.13 10.59
C TRP A 27 -13.50 1.43 9.88
N ASN A 28 -13.32 1.15 8.58
CA ASN A 28 -14.31 0.40 7.80
C ASN A 28 -14.00 -1.11 7.91
N PRO A 29 -14.93 -1.97 8.40
CA PRO A 29 -14.72 -3.41 8.50
C PRO A 29 -14.31 -4.09 7.19
N ARG A 30 -14.68 -3.52 6.04
CA ARG A 30 -14.26 -4.01 4.71
C ARG A 30 -12.75 -3.95 4.49
N MET A 31 -12.01 -3.21 5.31
CA MET A 31 -10.55 -3.14 5.26
C MET A 31 -9.86 -4.30 5.98
N ALA A 32 -10.60 -5.20 6.65
CA ALA A 32 -10.03 -6.33 7.39
C ALA A 32 -9.00 -7.16 6.58
N PRO A 33 -9.19 -7.44 5.28
CA PRO A 33 -8.21 -8.18 4.49
C PRO A 33 -6.86 -7.48 4.27
N TYR A 34 -6.76 -6.18 4.59
CA TYR A 34 -5.54 -5.37 4.41
C TYR A 34 -4.84 -5.04 5.73
N ILE A 35 -5.44 -5.42 6.87
CA ILE A 35 -4.91 -5.15 8.21
C ILE A 35 -4.15 -6.38 8.70
N SER A 36 -2.91 -6.20 9.16
CA SER A 36 -2.06 -7.27 9.69
C SER A 36 -2.19 -7.44 11.20
N ALA A 37 -2.35 -6.33 11.94
CA ALA A 37 -2.43 -6.34 13.40
C ALA A 37 -3.13 -5.08 13.92
N LYS A 38 -3.30 -5.00 15.24
CA LYS A 38 -3.72 -3.80 15.97
C LYS A 38 -2.77 -3.55 17.14
N ARG A 39 -2.32 -2.31 17.34
CA ARG A 39 -1.43 -1.94 18.46
C ARG A 39 -1.80 -0.56 18.98
N LYS A 40 -1.93 -0.42 20.30
CA LYS A 40 -2.25 0.86 20.99
C LYS A 40 -3.46 1.60 20.38
N GLY A 41 -4.50 0.87 19.96
CA GLY A 41 -5.72 1.47 19.40
C GLY A 41 -5.62 1.90 17.92
N ILE A 42 -4.53 1.55 17.23
CA ILE A 42 -4.33 1.81 15.80
C ILE A 42 -4.23 0.48 15.05
N HIS A 43 -4.87 0.38 13.88
CA HIS A 43 -4.70 -0.75 12.97
C HIS A 43 -3.36 -0.63 12.24
N ILE A 44 -2.65 -1.74 12.11
CA ILE A 44 -1.41 -1.85 11.33
C ILE A 44 -1.77 -2.46 9.98
N THR A 45 -1.46 -1.77 8.89
CA THR A 45 -1.70 -2.26 7.53
C THR A 45 -0.59 -3.21 7.08
N ASN A 46 -0.91 -4.14 6.19
CA ASN A 46 0.05 -5.11 5.66
C ASN A 46 0.89 -4.48 4.55
N LEU A 47 2.15 -4.13 4.85
CA LEU A 47 3.06 -3.49 3.90
C LEU A 47 3.37 -4.34 2.67
N THR A 48 3.43 -5.67 2.79
CA THR A 48 3.65 -6.56 1.64
C THR A 48 2.49 -6.46 0.64
N ARG A 49 1.24 -6.39 1.13
CA ARG A 49 0.07 -6.15 0.28
C ARG A 49 0.11 -4.75 -0.31
N THR A 50 0.43 -3.73 0.49
CA THR A 50 0.55 -2.35 0.02
C THR A 50 1.59 -2.22 -1.09
N ALA A 51 2.77 -2.83 -0.95
CA ALA A 51 3.83 -2.81 -1.96
C ALA A 51 3.37 -3.44 -3.28
N ARG A 52 2.66 -4.58 -3.22
CA ARG A 52 2.11 -5.23 -4.41
C ARG A 52 1.12 -4.32 -5.14
N PHE A 53 0.15 -3.77 -4.42
CA PHE A 53 -0.85 -2.88 -5.02
C PHE A 53 -0.26 -1.57 -5.51
N LEU A 54 0.76 -1.04 -4.84
CA LEU A 54 1.48 0.15 -5.31
C LEU A 54 2.19 -0.11 -6.64
N SER A 55 2.85 -1.26 -6.79
CA SER A 55 3.46 -1.65 -8.07
C SER A 55 2.42 -1.74 -9.19
N GLU A 56 1.29 -2.42 -8.93
CA GLU A 56 0.19 -2.53 -9.91
C GLU A 56 -0.38 -1.14 -10.28
N ALA A 57 -0.53 -0.25 -9.29
CA ALA A 57 -1.00 1.12 -9.53
C ALA A 57 0.00 1.94 -10.36
N CYS A 58 1.31 1.85 -10.07
CA CYS A 58 2.34 2.52 -10.85
C CYS A 58 2.36 2.04 -12.30
N ASP A 59 2.18 0.73 -12.55
CA ASP A 59 2.07 0.19 -13.91
C ASP A 59 0.88 0.82 -14.68
N LEU A 60 -0.29 0.90 -14.05
CA LEU A 60 -1.49 1.49 -14.65
C LEU A 60 -1.31 2.98 -14.95
N VAL A 61 -0.77 3.75 -13.99
CA VAL A 61 -0.53 5.19 -14.16
C VAL A 61 0.49 5.44 -15.27
N PHE A 62 1.56 4.64 -15.33
CA PHE A 62 2.56 4.75 -16.39
C PHE A 62 1.95 4.48 -17.77
N ASP A 63 1.15 3.41 -17.89
CA ASP A 63 0.49 3.08 -19.15
C ASP A 63 -0.51 4.15 -19.57
N ALA A 64 -1.25 4.75 -18.64
CA ALA A 64 -2.16 5.85 -18.91
C ALA A 64 -1.41 7.09 -19.41
N ALA A 65 -0.36 7.50 -18.69
CA ALA A 65 0.48 8.64 -19.05
C ALA A 65 1.16 8.46 -20.41
N SER A 66 1.66 7.26 -20.71
CA SER A 66 2.26 6.94 -22.02
C SER A 66 1.28 7.04 -23.20
N LYS A 67 -0.02 6.96 -22.92
CA LYS A 67 -1.12 7.10 -23.89
C LYS A 67 -1.71 8.52 -23.90
N GLY A 68 -1.14 9.45 -23.12
CA GLY A 68 -1.62 10.82 -23.00
C GLY A 68 -3.00 10.94 -22.34
N LYS A 69 -3.33 10.02 -21.42
CA LYS A 69 -4.60 9.99 -20.69
C LYS A 69 -4.46 10.51 -19.26
#